data_AF-A0A1S1CBZ0-F1
#
_entry.id   AF-A0A1S1CBZ0-F1
#
_cell.length_a   1.000
_cell.length_b   1.000
_cell.length_c   1.000
_cell.angle_alpha   90.00
_cell.angle_beta   90.00
_cell.angle_gamma   90.00
#
_symmetry.space_group_name_H-M   'P 1'
#
loop_
_entity.id
_entity.type
_entity.pdbx_description
1 polymer ?
#
loop_
_entity_poly.entity_id
_entity_poly.type
_entity_poly.pdbx_seq_one_letter_code
_entity_poly.pdbx_strand_id
1 'polypeptide(L)'
;MYRLGAIWAQTDAGIIGRAGTMPWHAPEDLKYFKKKTIGFPVIMGRNTWDSFLPRFRPLPGRTNIVISRSVTEAEERDGALWVPSLDAALYAARDAAGAPVEATPADTAAVDAWIIGGGSVYAEALSRTDLPAFGRVETVERTLFYCQEGNEITGDTRAPDLQLANSAGNCEGGSPNGCWRVTSESAWENSEKGYLLDESGTKNPMYFSFQRLERI
;
A
#
# COMPACT_ATOMS: atom_id res chain seq x y z
N MET A 1 -19.97 -8.47 -3.48
CA MET A 1 -18.75 -8.39 -4.31
C MET A 1 -17.63 -7.94 -3.39
N TYR A 2 -16.47 -8.59 -3.43
CA TYR A 2 -15.36 -8.25 -2.53
C TYR A 2 -14.72 -6.93 -2.95
N ARG A 3 -14.21 -6.16 -2.00
CA ARG A 3 -13.59 -4.86 -2.22
C ARG A 3 -12.09 -4.91 -1.99
N LEU A 4 -11.33 -4.40 -2.96
CA LEU A 4 -9.88 -4.39 -2.91
C LEU A 4 -9.37 -2.98 -2.59
N GLY A 5 -8.51 -2.89 -1.58
CA GLY A 5 -7.80 -1.67 -1.23
C GLY A 5 -6.33 -1.74 -1.61
N ALA A 6 -5.69 -0.60 -1.80
CA ALA A 6 -4.25 -0.47 -1.82
C ALA A 6 -3.80 0.52 -0.74
N ILE A 7 -2.67 0.23 -0.09
CA ILE A 7 -2.13 1.09 0.97
C ILE A 7 -0.63 1.27 0.83
N TRP A 8 -0.14 2.51 0.93
CA TRP A 8 1.30 2.85 0.90
C TRP A 8 1.60 4.18 1.60
N ALA A 9 2.88 4.48 1.75
CA ALA A 9 3.36 5.80 2.11
C ALA A 9 4.27 6.34 0.99
N GLN A 10 4.26 7.65 0.76
CA GLN A 10 5.06 8.29 -0.27
C GLN A 10 5.53 9.68 0.15
N THR A 11 6.64 10.13 -0.45
CA THR A 11 7.01 11.53 -0.42
C THR A 11 6.10 12.38 -1.31
N ASP A 12 6.21 13.70 -1.20
CA ASP A 12 5.61 14.68 -2.11
C ASP A 12 6.03 14.48 -3.58
N ALA A 13 7.27 14.02 -3.81
CA ALA A 13 7.74 13.59 -5.12
C ALA A 13 7.22 12.19 -5.55
N GLY A 14 6.40 11.53 -4.74
CA GLY A 14 5.85 10.20 -5.04
C GLY A 14 6.83 9.05 -4.85
N ILE A 15 7.93 9.25 -4.13
CA ILE A 15 8.90 8.18 -3.84
C ILE A 15 8.31 7.22 -2.80
N ILE A 16 8.34 5.92 -3.10
CA ILE A 16 7.91 4.86 -2.18
C ILE A 16 9.07 3.94 -1.72
N GLY A 17 10.25 4.07 -2.31
CA GLY A 17 11.39 3.23 -1.98
C GLY A 17 12.70 3.66 -2.62
N ARG A 18 13.79 3.23 -2.02
CA ARG A 18 15.17 3.39 -2.47
C ARG A 18 16.00 2.16 -2.09
N ALA A 19 16.65 1.54 -3.08
CA ALA A 19 17.52 0.39 -2.89
C ALA A 19 16.86 -0.75 -2.08
N GLY A 20 15.58 -1.03 -2.33
CA GLY A 20 14.81 -2.06 -1.62
C GLY A 20 14.40 -1.72 -0.19
N THR A 21 14.59 -0.47 0.25
CA THR A 21 14.18 0.01 1.58
C THR A 21 13.31 1.26 1.48
N MET A 22 12.70 1.66 2.59
CA MET A 22 11.99 2.94 2.70
C MET A 22 13.01 4.03 3.07
N PRO A 23 13.13 5.13 2.30
CA PRO A 23 14.01 6.25 2.64
C PRO A 23 13.44 7.13 3.76
N TRP A 24 12.86 6.52 4.79
CA TRP A 24 12.30 7.20 5.96
C TRP A 24 12.14 6.25 7.13
N HIS A 25 11.93 6.85 8.30
CA HIS A 25 11.36 6.19 9.46
C HIS A 25 10.09 6.95 9.85
N ALA A 26 8.94 6.26 9.88
CA ALA A 26 7.64 6.88 10.15
C ALA A 26 6.79 5.99 11.07
N PRO A 27 6.96 6.08 12.41
CA PRO A 27 6.17 5.28 13.36
C PRO A 27 4.65 5.46 13.22
N GLU A 28 4.21 6.66 12.86
CA GLU A 28 2.82 7.05 12.69
C GLU A 28 2.19 6.31 11.50
N ASP A 29 2.92 6.25 10.38
CA ASP A 29 2.54 5.46 9.21
C ASP A 29 2.49 3.96 9.54
N LEU A 30 3.49 3.41 10.23
CA LEU A 30 3.48 2.00 10.63
C LEU A 30 2.27 1.65 11.51
N LYS A 31 1.90 2.55 12.42
CA LYS A 31 0.70 2.41 13.27
C LYS A 31 -0.57 2.46 12.44
N TYR A 32 -0.64 3.39 11.49
CA TYR A 32 -1.76 3.56 10.58
C TYR A 32 -1.94 2.34 9.66
N PHE A 33 -0.86 1.90 9.01
CA PHE A 33 -0.80 0.69 8.20
C PHE A 33 -1.28 -0.53 8.97
N LYS A 34 -0.80 -0.74 10.21
CA LYS A 34 -1.29 -1.82 11.06
C LYS A 34 -2.79 -1.68 11.34
N LYS A 35 -3.26 -0.48 11.73
CA LYS A 35 -4.70 -0.24 12.01
C LYS A 35 -5.57 -0.62 10.81
N LYS A 36 -5.13 -0.31 9.59
CA LYS A 36 -5.90 -0.55 8.36
C LYS A 36 -5.88 -1.99 7.89
N THR A 37 -4.74 -2.68 8.07
CA THR A 37 -4.52 -4.01 7.49
C THR A 37 -4.77 -5.16 8.45
N ILE A 38 -4.79 -4.94 9.76
CA ILE A 38 -4.95 -6.03 10.75
C ILE A 38 -6.28 -6.78 10.54
N GLY A 39 -6.24 -8.11 10.62
CA GLY A 39 -7.40 -8.96 10.39
C GLY A 39 -7.73 -9.22 8.91
N PHE A 40 -7.06 -8.56 7.96
CA PHE A 40 -7.30 -8.73 6.53
C PHE A 40 -6.14 -9.44 5.81
N PRO A 41 -6.40 -10.12 4.69
CA PRO A 41 -5.37 -10.56 3.77
C PRO A 41 -4.55 -9.38 3.23
N VAL A 42 -3.24 -9.55 3.19
CA VAL A 42 -2.28 -8.60 2.62
C VAL A 42 -1.50 -9.25 1.49
N ILE A 43 -1.54 -8.63 0.31
CA ILE A 43 -0.90 -9.11 -0.91
C ILE A 43 0.32 -8.25 -1.20
N MET A 44 1.45 -8.89 -1.42
CA MET A 44 2.70 -8.20 -1.73
C MET A 44 3.56 -8.95 -2.75
N GLY A 45 4.48 -8.25 -3.40
CA GLY A 45 5.52 -8.85 -4.22
C GLY A 45 6.71 -9.34 -3.39
N ARG A 46 7.46 -10.29 -3.93
CA ARG A 46 8.67 -10.86 -3.31
C ARG A 46 9.66 -9.82 -2.77
N ASN A 47 9.94 -8.75 -3.52
CA ASN A 47 10.90 -7.73 -3.08
C ASN A 47 10.42 -6.96 -1.83
N THR A 48 9.10 -6.74 -1.70
CA THR A 48 8.51 -6.13 -0.51
C THR A 48 8.58 -7.09 0.68
N TRP A 49 8.32 -8.38 0.45
CA TRP A 49 8.51 -9.39 1.49
C TRP A 49 9.97 -9.47 1.99
N ASP A 50 10.93 -9.33 1.08
CA ASP A 50 12.37 -9.34 1.38
C ASP A 50 12.87 -8.08 2.07
N SER A 51 12.18 -6.94 1.94
CA SER A 51 12.56 -5.70 2.62
C SER A 51 12.21 -5.70 4.11
N PHE A 52 11.27 -6.56 4.54
CA PHE A 52 10.96 -6.71 5.95
C PHE A 52 12.08 -7.42 6.69
N LEU A 53 12.46 -6.88 7.84
CA LEU A 53 13.36 -7.59 8.76
C LEU A 53 12.73 -8.94 9.12
N PRO A 54 13.51 -10.04 9.23
CA PRO A 54 12.98 -11.38 9.49
C PRO A 54 12.05 -11.47 10.70
N ARG A 55 12.29 -10.68 11.75
CA ARG A 55 11.44 -10.62 12.97
C ARG A 55 10.05 -10.01 12.76
N PHE A 56 9.82 -9.33 11.64
CA PHE A 56 8.57 -8.63 11.32
C PHE A 56 7.79 -9.30 10.20
N ARG A 57 8.30 -10.39 9.62
CA ARG A 57 7.60 -11.22 8.62
C ARG A 57 7.38 -12.64 9.16
N PRO A 58 6.21 -13.25 8.96
CA PRO A 58 5.01 -12.66 8.37
C PRO A 58 4.46 -11.52 9.24
N LEU A 59 3.69 -10.63 8.61
CA LEU A 59 3.00 -9.57 9.32
C LEU A 59 1.93 -10.18 10.24
N PRO A 60 2.06 -10.09 11.58
CA PRO A 60 1.19 -10.82 12.51
C PRO A 60 -0.26 -10.34 12.43
N GLY A 61 -1.20 -11.26 12.71
CA GLY A 61 -2.65 -11.03 12.68
C GLY A 61 -3.23 -10.86 11.28
N ARG A 62 -2.50 -11.26 10.22
CA ARG A 62 -2.88 -11.10 8.81
C ARG A 62 -2.52 -12.34 8.01
N THR A 63 -3.36 -12.67 7.02
CA THR A 63 -3.01 -13.65 5.99
C THR A 63 -2.03 -12.99 5.03
N ASN A 64 -0.77 -13.43 5.04
CA ASN A 64 0.28 -12.86 4.19
C ASN A 64 0.35 -13.64 2.87
N ILE A 65 0.20 -12.95 1.75
CA ILE A 65 0.21 -13.53 0.41
C ILE A 65 1.34 -12.88 -0.40
N VAL A 66 2.28 -13.69 -0.88
CA VAL A 66 3.50 -13.23 -1.56
C VAL A 66 3.51 -13.69 -3.01
N ILE A 67 3.56 -12.75 -3.95
CA ILE A 67 3.67 -13.01 -5.37
C ILE A 67 5.14 -13.22 -5.75
N SER A 68 5.46 -14.39 -6.30
CA SER A 68 6.79 -14.69 -6.85
C SER A 68 6.69 -15.56 -8.10
N ARG A 69 7.39 -15.13 -9.15
CA ARG A 69 7.54 -15.91 -10.40
C ARG A 69 8.41 -17.17 -10.24
N SER A 70 9.11 -17.31 -9.12
CA SER A 70 9.91 -18.52 -8.81
C SER A 70 9.06 -19.71 -8.40
N VAL A 71 7.77 -19.49 -8.18
CA VAL A 71 6.79 -20.47 -7.72
C VAL A 71 5.83 -20.75 -8.87
N THR A 72 5.47 -22.01 -9.09
CA THR A 72 4.57 -22.43 -10.17
C THR A 72 3.14 -22.70 -9.71
N GLU A 73 2.96 -23.02 -8.43
CA GLU A 73 1.67 -23.31 -7.79
C GLU A 73 1.66 -22.78 -6.35
N ALA A 74 0.48 -22.61 -5.75
CA ALA A 74 0.40 -22.03 -4.41
C ALA A 74 1.10 -22.93 -3.36
N GLU A 75 2.01 -22.38 -2.56
CA GLU A 75 2.74 -23.09 -1.51
C GLU A 75 2.84 -22.28 -0.22
N GLU A 76 2.83 -22.95 0.94
CA GLU A 76 3.13 -22.28 2.22
C GLU A 76 4.65 -22.23 2.44
N ARG A 77 5.17 -21.03 2.72
CA ARG A 77 6.58 -20.82 3.05
C ARG A 77 6.75 -19.63 3.98
N ASP A 78 7.55 -19.81 5.02
CA ASP A 78 7.83 -18.79 6.05
C ASP A 78 6.56 -18.21 6.71
N GLY A 79 5.52 -19.03 6.87
CA GLY A 79 4.24 -18.60 7.45
C GLY A 79 3.41 -17.67 6.55
N ALA A 80 3.74 -17.60 5.26
CA ALA A 80 2.99 -16.90 4.23
C ALA A 80 2.62 -17.85 3.08
N LEU A 81 1.57 -17.49 2.34
CA LEU A 81 1.17 -18.19 1.13
C LEU A 81 1.87 -17.56 -0.08
N TRP A 82 2.69 -18.33 -0.78
CA TRP A 82 3.40 -17.90 -1.97
C TRP A 82 2.66 -18.34 -3.22
N VAL A 83 2.49 -17.43 -4.18
CA VAL A 83 1.66 -17.64 -5.38
C VAL A 83 2.34 -17.09 -6.64
N PRO A 84 2.03 -17.63 -7.83
CA PRO A 84 2.73 -17.29 -9.06
C PRO A 84 2.34 -15.92 -9.66
N SER A 85 1.17 -15.37 -9.32
CA SER A 85 0.61 -14.19 -9.99
C SER A 85 -0.34 -13.38 -9.10
N LEU A 86 -0.68 -12.17 -9.54
CA LEU A 86 -1.69 -11.33 -8.90
C LEU A 86 -3.07 -12.02 -8.87
N ASP A 87 -3.47 -12.68 -9.96
CA ASP A 87 -4.76 -13.38 -10.03
C ASP A 87 -4.85 -14.51 -9.00
N ALA A 88 -3.78 -15.30 -8.86
CA ALA A 88 -3.72 -16.34 -7.83
C ALA A 88 -3.75 -15.73 -6.42
N ALA A 89 -3.08 -14.59 -6.20
CA ALA A 89 -3.11 -13.88 -4.93
C ALA A 89 -4.52 -13.39 -4.56
N LEU A 90 -5.28 -12.90 -5.56
CA LEU A 90 -6.64 -12.41 -5.35
C LEU A 90 -7.61 -13.55 -5.02
N TYR A 91 -7.51 -14.70 -5.69
CA TYR A 91 -8.31 -15.86 -5.29
C TYR A 91 -7.99 -16.32 -3.86
N ALA A 92 -6.72 -16.40 -3.50
CA ALA A 92 -6.32 -16.73 -2.13
C ALA A 92 -6.83 -15.71 -1.10
N ALA A 93 -6.77 -14.41 -1.43
CA ALA A 93 -7.29 -13.36 -0.57
C ALA A 93 -8.82 -13.45 -0.39
N ARG A 94 -9.56 -13.75 -1.45
CA ARG A 94 -11.00 -14.03 -1.39
C ARG A 94 -11.30 -15.18 -0.45
N ASP A 95 -10.55 -16.27 -0.55
CA ASP A 95 -10.78 -17.48 0.26
C ASP A 95 -10.44 -17.28 1.74
N ALA A 96 -9.53 -16.35 2.02
CA ALA A 96 -9.23 -15.91 3.38
C ALA A 96 -10.19 -14.82 3.91
N ALA A 97 -10.88 -14.09 3.03
CA ALA A 97 -11.78 -13.02 3.42
C ALA A 97 -13.00 -13.57 4.19
N GLY A 98 -13.24 -13.05 5.40
CA GLY A 98 -14.29 -13.52 6.30
C GLY A 98 -13.83 -14.49 7.40
N ALA A 99 -12.55 -14.87 7.41
CA ALA A 99 -11.89 -15.51 8.55
C ALA A 99 -10.90 -14.54 9.23
N PRO A 100 -11.38 -13.42 9.82
CA PRO A 100 -10.49 -12.44 10.43
C PRO A 100 -9.66 -13.11 11.53
N VAL A 101 -8.34 -13.10 11.34
CA VAL A 101 -7.38 -13.68 12.29
C VAL A 101 -7.37 -12.88 13.61
N GLU A 102 -7.72 -11.60 13.54
CA GLU A 102 -7.88 -10.69 14.68
C GLU A 102 -9.06 -9.73 14.44
N ALA A 103 -9.62 -9.19 15.52
CA ALA A 103 -10.74 -8.26 15.46
C ALA A 103 -10.38 -6.99 14.66
N THR A 104 -11.23 -6.66 13.68
CA THR A 104 -11.06 -5.50 12.80
C THR A 104 -11.61 -4.23 13.46
N PRO A 105 -10.91 -3.07 13.37
CA PRO A 105 -11.49 -1.80 13.80
C PRO A 105 -12.74 -1.45 12.99
N ALA A 106 -13.77 -0.89 13.62
CA ALA A 106 -15.05 -0.55 12.98
C ALA A 106 -14.90 0.32 11.71
N ASP A 107 -13.87 1.18 11.65
CA ASP A 107 -13.60 2.11 10.55
C ASP A 107 -12.97 1.45 9.29
N THR A 108 -12.77 0.12 9.29
CA THR A 108 -12.12 -0.62 8.17
C THR A 108 -13.11 -1.38 7.28
N ALA A 109 -14.41 -1.35 7.60
CA ALA A 109 -15.47 -2.24 7.09
C ALA A 109 -15.81 -2.14 5.58
N ALA A 110 -14.96 -1.50 4.77
CA ALA A 110 -15.17 -1.32 3.34
C ALA A 110 -14.14 -2.03 2.44
N VAL A 111 -13.15 -2.74 2.99
CA VAL A 111 -12.12 -3.44 2.21
C VAL A 111 -12.01 -4.87 2.71
N ASP A 112 -11.90 -5.83 1.79
CA ASP A 112 -11.78 -7.26 2.09
C ASP A 112 -10.34 -7.79 1.96
N ALA A 113 -9.48 -7.09 1.21
CA ALA A 113 -8.05 -7.39 1.07
C ALA A 113 -7.24 -6.14 0.70
N TRP A 114 -5.95 -6.14 1.06
CA TRP A 114 -5.05 -5.02 0.79
C TRP A 114 -3.88 -5.41 -0.11
N ILE A 115 -3.66 -4.65 -1.19
CA ILE A 115 -2.37 -4.60 -1.88
C ILE A 115 -1.44 -3.71 -1.06
N ILE A 116 -0.29 -4.25 -0.65
CA ILE A 116 0.73 -3.54 0.14
C ILE A 116 2.07 -3.38 -0.60
N GLY A 117 2.05 -3.60 -1.92
CA GLY A 117 3.12 -3.25 -2.84
C GLY A 117 3.99 -4.42 -3.31
N GLY A 118 5.15 -4.20 -3.92
CA GLY A 118 5.75 -2.89 -4.22
C GLY A 118 5.21 -2.24 -5.50
N GLY A 119 6.00 -1.34 -6.08
CA GLY A 119 5.60 -0.52 -7.25
C GLY A 119 5.01 -1.32 -8.41
N SER A 120 5.58 -2.49 -8.76
CA SER A 120 5.06 -3.33 -9.85
C SER A 120 3.70 -3.94 -9.55
N VAL A 121 3.47 -4.39 -8.31
CA VAL A 121 2.19 -4.97 -7.88
C VAL A 121 1.11 -3.89 -7.79
N TYR A 122 1.46 -2.70 -7.28
CA TYR A 122 0.54 -1.57 -7.30
C TYR A 122 0.15 -1.18 -8.74
N ALA A 123 1.13 -1.07 -9.63
CA ALA A 123 0.89 -0.71 -11.03
C ALA A 123 -0.04 -1.71 -11.72
N GLU A 124 0.23 -3.02 -11.59
CA GLU A 124 -0.60 -4.07 -12.17
C GLU A 124 -2.03 -4.07 -11.60
N ALA A 125 -2.17 -3.92 -10.28
CA ALA A 125 -3.48 -3.94 -9.63
C ALA A 125 -4.33 -2.71 -9.96
N LEU A 126 -3.73 -1.51 -10.00
CA LEU A 126 -4.46 -0.26 -10.29
C LEU A 126 -4.87 -0.16 -11.75
N SER A 127 -4.05 -0.69 -12.68
CA SER A 127 -4.32 -0.59 -14.12
C SER A 127 -5.46 -1.48 -14.61
N ARG A 128 -5.86 -2.48 -13.83
CA ARG A 128 -6.86 -3.48 -14.22
C ARG A 128 -8.25 -3.16 -13.66
N THR A 129 -9.28 -3.56 -14.39
CA THR A 129 -10.69 -3.39 -14.02
C THR A 129 -11.49 -4.70 -14.06
N ASP A 130 -10.79 -5.82 -14.25
CA ASP A 130 -11.29 -7.19 -14.35
C ASP A 130 -10.59 -8.14 -13.36
N LEU A 131 -10.11 -7.60 -12.24
CA LEU A 131 -9.44 -8.37 -11.19
C LEU A 131 -10.34 -9.51 -10.68
N PRO A 132 -9.88 -10.77 -10.65
CA PRO A 132 -10.70 -11.88 -10.19
C PRO A 132 -11.28 -11.64 -8.81
N ALA A 133 -12.57 -11.94 -8.62
CA ALA A 133 -13.37 -11.75 -7.39
C ALA A 133 -13.57 -10.30 -6.89
N PHE A 134 -12.67 -9.38 -7.21
CA PHE A 134 -12.66 -8.00 -6.71
C PHE A 134 -13.05 -6.95 -7.76
N GLY A 135 -12.95 -7.26 -9.06
CA GLY A 135 -13.17 -6.32 -10.16
C GLY A 135 -12.03 -5.31 -10.30
N ARG A 136 -11.82 -4.44 -9.32
CA ARG A 136 -10.76 -3.41 -9.37
C ARG A 136 -10.35 -2.96 -7.98
N VAL A 137 -9.23 -2.25 -7.88
CA VAL A 137 -8.92 -1.47 -6.68
C VAL A 137 -9.95 -0.33 -6.60
N GLU A 138 -10.68 -0.26 -5.48
CA GLU A 138 -11.72 0.74 -5.23
C GLU A 138 -11.26 1.80 -4.24
N THR A 139 -10.42 1.42 -3.27
CA THR A 139 -9.95 2.30 -2.20
C THR A 139 -8.43 2.39 -2.22
N VAL A 140 -7.92 3.60 -2.02
CA VAL A 140 -6.51 3.85 -1.70
C VAL A 140 -6.42 4.53 -0.34
N GLU A 141 -5.58 4.00 0.54
CA GLU A 141 -5.13 4.71 1.74
C GLU A 141 -3.66 5.08 1.51
N ARG A 142 -3.30 6.37 1.58
CA ARG A 142 -1.90 6.77 1.46
C ARG A 142 -1.47 7.72 2.56
N THR A 143 -0.23 7.57 3.02
CA THR A 143 0.43 8.55 3.86
C THR A 143 1.32 9.42 2.97
N LEU A 144 1.14 10.74 3.06
CA LEU A 144 1.97 11.73 2.38
C LEU A 144 3.03 12.24 3.35
N PHE A 145 4.27 12.35 2.90
CA PHE A 145 5.36 12.97 3.64
C PHE A 145 5.88 14.21 2.94
N TYR A 146 6.23 15.23 3.73
CA TYR A 146 6.85 16.45 3.24
C TYR A 146 8.07 16.79 4.10
N CYS A 147 9.21 17.09 3.46
CA CYS A 147 10.42 17.50 4.15
C CYS A 147 10.29 18.95 4.64
N GLN A 148 10.42 19.19 5.95
CA GLN A 148 10.23 20.55 6.51
C GLN A 148 11.24 21.55 5.97
N GLU A 149 12.46 21.08 5.72
CA GLU A 149 13.58 21.88 5.24
C GLU A 149 13.57 22.05 3.71
N GLY A 150 12.64 21.39 3.00
CA GLY A 150 12.57 21.40 1.53
C GLY A 150 13.69 20.62 0.85
N ASN A 151 14.45 19.82 1.60
CA ASN A 151 15.51 18.98 1.03
C ASN A 151 14.91 17.87 0.16
N GLU A 152 15.54 17.61 -0.98
CA GLU A 152 15.08 16.61 -1.92
C GLU A 152 15.26 15.20 -1.36
N ILE A 153 14.18 14.41 -1.38
CA ILE A 153 14.21 13.00 -1.02
C ILE A 153 14.14 12.16 -2.29
N THR A 154 15.27 11.55 -2.63
CA THR A 154 15.43 10.73 -3.83
C THR A 154 15.06 9.27 -3.60
N GLY A 155 14.65 8.58 -4.66
CA GLY A 155 14.42 7.13 -4.66
C GLY A 155 14.23 6.56 -6.05
N ASP A 156 14.33 5.23 -6.14
CA ASP A 156 14.28 4.46 -7.38
C ASP A 156 12.90 3.83 -7.65
N THR A 157 12.02 3.85 -6.64
CA THR A 157 10.69 3.27 -6.72
C THR A 157 9.66 4.35 -6.44
N ARG A 158 8.68 4.49 -7.34
CA ARG A 158 7.62 5.51 -7.26
C ARG A 158 6.24 4.88 -7.08
N ALA A 159 5.36 5.61 -6.40
CA ALA A 159 3.94 5.31 -6.36
C ALA A 159 3.36 5.43 -7.77
N PRO A 160 2.35 4.62 -8.14
CA PRO A 160 1.60 4.84 -9.35
C PRO A 160 0.89 6.20 -9.32
N ASP A 161 0.85 6.87 -10.46
CA ASP A 161 0.15 8.14 -10.58
C ASP A 161 -1.37 7.94 -10.42
N LEU A 162 -1.99 8.74 -9.56
CA LEU A 162 -3.43 8.71 -9.32
C LEU A 162 -4.03 10.01 -9.81
N GLN A 163 -4.90 9.91 -10.80
CA GLN A 163 -5.57 11.08 -11.32
C GLN A 163 -6.70 11.52 -10.39
N LEU A 164 -6.56 12.70 -9.81
CA LEU A 164 -7.57 13.26 -8.93
C LEU A 164 -8.68 13.94 -9.73
N ALA A 165 -9.91 13.64 -9.37
CA ALA A 165 -11.07 14.29 -9.93
C ALA A 165 -11.12 15.77 -9.54
N ASN A 166 -11.56 16.61 -10.47
CA ASN A 166 -11.85 18.01 -10.20
C ASN A 166 -13.10 18.17 -9.31
N SER A 167 -13.47 19.42 -9.00
CA SER A 167 -14.63 19.74 -8.17
C SER A 167 -15.97 19.22 -8.73
N ALA A 168 -16.06 18.96 -10.03
CA ALA A 168 -17.22 18.36 -10.68
C ALA A 168 -17.21 16.82 -10.65
N GLY A 169 -16.16 16.20 -10.08
CA GLY A 169 -16.03 14.75 -10.00
C GLY A 169 -15.48 14.10 -11.27
N ASN A 170 -14.89 14.88 -12.17
CA ASN A 170 -14.38 14.39 -13.46
C ASN A 170 -12.84 14.38 -13.49
N CYS A 171 -12.28 13.41 -14.19
CA CYS A 171 -10.85 13.34 -14.48
C CYS A 171 -10.57 13.64 -15.96
N GLU A 172 -9.60 14.50 -16.24
CA GLU A 172 -9.27 14.96 -17.59
C GLU A 172 -8.19 14.09 -18.25
N GLY A 173 -8.55 13.31 -19.26
CA GLY A 173 -7.60 12.43 -19.96
C GLY A 173 -7.36 11.14 -19.17
N GLY A 174 -7.91 10.03 -19.66
CA GLY A 174 -7.99 8.77 -18.90
C GLY A 174 -6.63 8.27 -18.42
N SER A 175 -6.38 8.36 -17.12
CA SER A 175 -5.25 7.70 -16.47
C SER A 175 -5.44 6.18 -16.49
N PRO A 176 -4.38 5.40 -16.79
CA PRO A 176 -4.46 3.93 -16.74
C PRO A 176 -4.83 3.43 -15.34
N ASN A 177 -4.50 4.20 -14.29
CA ASN A 177 -4.75 3.83 -12.89
C ASN A 177 -6.12 4.30 -12.37
N GLY A 178 -6.98 4.86 -13.24
CA GLY A 178 -8.33 5.30 -12.91
C GLY A 178 -8.42 6.72 -12.35
N CYS A 179 -9.66 7.15 -12.17
CA CYS A 179 -10.04 8.45 -11.61
C CYS A 179 -10.36 8.30 -10.12
N TRP A 180 -9.86 9.22 -9.30
CA TRP A 180 -9.91 9.12 -7.83
C TRP A 180 -10.46 10.39 -7.19
N ARG A 181 -11.31 10.22 -6.18
CA ARG A 181 -11.78 11.31 -5.33
C ARG A 181 -11.13 11.19 -3.96
N VAL A 182 -10.54 12.27 -3.48
CA VAL A 182 -10.13 12.36 -2.06
C VAL A 182 -11.40 12.43 -1.21
N THR A 183 -11.60 11.45 -0.35
CA THR A 183 -12.77 11.37 0.54
C THR A 183 -12.45 11.75 1.98
N SER A 184 -11.18 11.67 2.36
CA SER A 184 -10.68 12.10 3.66
C SER A 184 -9.21 12.48 3.55
N GLU A 185 -8.82 13.54 4.24
CA GLU A 185 -7.43 13.92 4.45
C GLU A 185 -7.29 14.45 5.87
N SER A 186 -6.28 13.99 6.61
CA SER A 186 -5.98 14.53 7.93
C SER A 186 -5.31 15.91 7.79
N ALA A 187 -5.32 16.68 8.87
CA ALA A 187 -4.43 17.84 8.93
C ALA A 187 -2.97 17.37 8.78
N TRP A 188 -2.12 18.25 8.26
CA TRP A 188 -0.68 18.04 8.25
C TRP A 188 -0.15 18.15 9.68
N GLU A 189 0.57 17.11 10.11
CA GLU A 189 1.12 17.01 11.46
C GLU A 189 2.64 16.86 11.41
N ASN A 190 3.33 17.39 12.43
CA ASN A 190 4.77 17.17 12.59
C ASN A 190 5.02 15.75 13.13
N SER A 191 5.93 15.00 12.52
CA SER A 191 6.37 13.73 13.11
C SER A 191 7.47 13.99 14.15
N GLU A 192 7.18 13.73 15.42
CA GLU A 192 8.13 13.94 16.51
C GLU A 192 9.30 12.94 16.49
N LYS A 193 9.08 11.75 15.93
CA LYS A 193 10.04 10.63 15.96
C LYS A 193 10.45 10.14 14.58
N GLY A 194 9.78 10.60 13.54
CA GLY A 194 10.05 10.22 12.17
C GLY A 194 11.00 11.18 11.47
N TYR A 195 11.54 10.71 10.35
CA TYR A 195 12.47 11.46 9.51
C TYR A 195 12.50 10.90 8.10
N LEU A 196 12.82 11.75 7.13
CA LEU A 196 13.14 11.38 5.75
C LEU A 196 14.66 11.31 5.58
N LEU A 197 15.14 10.40 4.74
CA LEU A 197 16.56 10.24 4.43
C LEU A 197 16.86 10.80 3.03
N ASP A 198 17.69 11.83 2.95
CA ASP A 198 18.21 12.32 1.66
C ASP A 198 19.21 11.32 1.05
N GLU A 199 19.78 11.65 -0.11
CA GLU A 199 20.75 10.81 -0.80
C GLU A 199 22.04 10.56 0.01
N SER A 200 22.45 11.53 0.83
CA SER A 200 23.61 11.41 1.72
C SER A 200 23.34 10.56 2.97
N GLY A 201 22.07 10.22 3.22
CA GLY A 201 21.63 9.54 4.44
C GLY A 201 21.40 10.48 5.62
N THR A 202 21.38 11.79 5.38
CA THR A 202 21.04 12.78 6.42
C THR A 202 19.56 12.68 6.75
N LYS A 203 19.26 12.78 8.04
CA LYS A 203 17.89 12.72 8.57
C LYS A 203 17.28 14.10 8.54
N ASN A 204 16.14 14.20 7.88
CA ASN A 204 15.40 15.44 7.71
C ASN A 204 14.07 15.34 8.48
N PRO A 205 13.71 16.36 9.28
CA PRO A 205 12.37 16.46 9.88
C PRO A 205 11.28 16.42 8.81
N MET A 206 10.12 15.88 9.17
CA MET A 206 9.02 15.71 8.22
C MET A 206 7.65 16.07 8.78
N TYR A 207 6.80 16.60 7.92
CA TYR A 207 5.36 16.59 8.13
C TYR A 207 4.75 15.35 7.48
N PHE A 208 3.62 14.89 7.99
CA PHE A 208 2.82 13.82 7.39
C PHE A 208 1.33 14.15 7.35
N SER A 209 0.61 13.52 6.42
CA SER A 209 -0.85 13.52 6.36
C SER A 209 -1.37 12.18 5.85
N PHE A 210 -2.47 11.68 6.42
CA PHE A 210 -3.16 10.49 5.96
C PHE A 210 -4.28 10.88 5.00
N GLN A 211 -4.35 10.23 3.86
CA GLN A 211 -5.35 10.49 2.85
C GLN A 211 -6.03 9.21 2.38
N ARG A 212 -7.36 9.27 2.29
CA ARG A 212 -8.19 8.23 1.68
C ARG A 212 -8.72 8.70 0.34
N LEU A 213 -8.63 7.82 -0.65
CA LEU A 213 -9.20 8.03 -1.97
C LEU A 213 -10.14 6.88 -2.34
N GLU A 214 -11.22 7.22 -3.03
CA GLU A 214 -12.14 6.24 -3.63
C GLU A 214 -12.16 6.42 -5.14
N ARG A 215 -12.17 5.30 -5.86
CA ARG A 215 -12.22 5.28 -7.33
C ARG A 215 -13.61 5.69 -7.82
N ILE A 216 -13.64 6.50 -8.88
CA ILE A 216 -14.87 7.00 -9.54
C ILE A 216 -15.10 6.23 -10.84
#